data_AF-A0A969WLV3-F1
#
_entry.id   AF-A0A969WLV3-F1
#
_cell.length_a   1.000
_cell.length_b   1.000
_cell.length_c   1.000
_cell.angle_alpha   90.00
_cell.angle_beta   90.00
_cell.angle_gamma   90.00
#
_symmetry.space_group_name_H-M   'P 1'
#
loop_
_entity.id
_entity.type
_entity.pdbx_description
1 polymer ?
#
loop_
_entity_poly.entity_id
_entity_poly.type
_entity_poly.pdbx_seq_one_letter_code
_entity_poly.pdbx_strand_id
1 'polypeptide(L)'
;MGSKVILLLVMLFGLTLIQAGCDNQMNSQKDIYTVQADHEEDLMSLPGVVGVAIGECEEELCLKVYVEQLTPDLKSKIPADLEGYKVEIEESGPIEAQSSSDAEPAESSSGNILQVWEKYETELMELPGVVGVAIGECEENPCLKVYVEEKTVALDEKIPDKLDGFKVDVEVSGPINIQPQP
;
A
#
# COMPACT_ATOMS: atom_id res chain seq x y z
N MET A 1 -45.31 -7.41 -58.98
CA MET A 1 -46.06 -6.13 -58.94
C MET A 1 -47.53 -6.50 -58.81
N GLY A 2 -48.15 -6.51 -57.62
CA GLY A 2 -48.44 -5.39 -56.73
C GLY A 2 -49.97 -5.30 -56.68
N SER A 3 -50.71 -5.02 -55.60
CA SER A 3 -50.41 -4.32 -54.36
C SER A 3 -51.64 -4.49 -53.46
N LYS A 4 -51.43 -4.58 -52.15
CA LYS A 4 -52.35 -4.11 -51.09
C LYS A 4 -53.66 -4.89 -50.88
N VAL A 5 -53.54 -6.10 -50.33
CA VAL A 5 -54.54 -6.62 -49.38
C VAL A 5 -54.45 -5.76 -48.12
N ILE A 6 -55.25 -4.69 -48.09
CA ILE A 6 -56.16 -4.31 -46.99
C ILE A 6 -55.69 -4.96 -45.66
N LEU A 7 -54.76 -4.38 -44.91
CA LEU A 7 -54.89 -3.17 -44.09
C LEU A 7 -56.20 -3.11 -43.30
N LEU A 8 -56.53 -4.18 -42.59
CA LEU A 8 -57.46 -4.20 -41.46
C LEU A 8 -57.23 -5.51 -40.71
N LEU A 9 -56.68 -5.49 -39.47
CA LEU A 9 -57.38 -6.15 -38.37
C LEU A 9 -56.86 -6.03 -36.93
N VAL A 10 -55.66 -5.58 -36.57
CA VAL A 10 -55.35 -5.55 -35.11
C VAL A 10 -54.51 -4.35 -34.69
N MET A 11 -55.15 -3.19 -34.69
CA MET A 11 -54.69 -1.98 -33.98
C MET A 11 -55.30 -1.91 -32.56
N LEU A 12 -55.41 -3.04 -31.84
CA LEU A 12 -56.14 -3.09 -30.57
C LEU A 12 -55.67 -4.16 -29.57
N PHE A 13 -54.37 -4.43 -29.46
CA PHE A 13 -53.85 -5.11 -28.26
C PHE A 13 -52.54 -4.48 -27.81
N GLY A 14 -52.69 -3.55 -26.86
CA GLY A 14 -51.89 -3.56 -25.65
C GLY A 14 -50.40 -3.41 -25.86
N LEU A 15 -50.01 -2.16 -26.08
CA LEU A 15 -48.72 -1.62 -25.67
C LEU A 15 -48.51 -1.90 -24.17
N THR A 16 -48.17 -3.13 -23.80
CA THR A 16 -47.65 -3.45 -22.48
C THR A 16 -46.18 -3.08 -22.51
N LEU A 17 -45.93 -1.82 -22.17
CA LEU A 17 -44.63 -1.38 -21.70
C LEU A 17 -44.27 -2.30 -20.53
N ILE A 18 -43.42 -3.28 -20.79
CA ILE A 18 -42.66 -3.95 -19.73
C ILE A 18 -41.71 -2.87 -19.23
N GLN A 19 -42.18 -2.03 -18.30
CA GLN A 19 -41.30 -1.40 -17.33
C GLN A 19 -40.78 -2.54 -16.46
N ALA A 20 -39.75 -3.22 -16.95
CA ALA A 20 -38.75 -3.75 -16.04
C ALA A 20 -38.16 -2.50 -15.39
N GLY A 21 -38.73 -2.10 -14.26
CA GLY A 21 -37.99 -1.30 -13.30
C GLY A 21 -36.74 -2.11 -13.01
N CYS A 22 -35.60 -1.65 -13.53
CA CYS A 22 -34.35 -1.94 -12.86
C CYS A 22 -34.50 -1.23 -11.51
N ASP A 23 -34.99 -1.97 -10.52
CA ASP A 23 -34.84 -1.62 -9.12
C ASP A 23 -33.36 -1.33 -8.95
N ASN A 24 -33.01 -0.04 -8.91
CA ASN A 24 -31.71 0.42 -8.50
C ASN A 24 -31.69 0.23 -6.98
N GLN A 25 -31.62 -1.04 -6.57
CA GLN A 25 -31.32 -1.43 -5.22
C GLN A 25 -29.87 -0.98 -5.02
N MET A 26 -29.72 0.26 -4.57
CA MET A 26 -28.52 0.73 -3.87
C MET A 26 -28.37 -0.17 -2.64
N ASN A 27 -27.82 -1.36 -2.89
CA ASN A 27 -27.37 -2.25 -1.85
C ASN A 27 -26.25 -1.47 -1.18
N SER A 28 -26.51 -0.96 0.01
CA SER A 28 -25.46 -0.47 0.90
C SER A 28 -24.69 -1.69 1.41
N GLN A 29 -24.17 -2.52 0.49
CA GLN A 29 -23.21 -3.56 0.80
C GLN A 29 -22.01 -2.85 1.39
N LYS A 30 -21.62 -3.28 2.57
CA LYS A 30 -20.45 -2.78 3.24
C LYS A 30 -19.25 -3.00 2.33
N ASP A 31 -18.34 -2.03 2.28
CA ASP A 31 -17.13 -2.14 1.47
C ASP A 31 -16.26 -3.32 1.96
N ILE A 32 -15.57 -3.99 1.03
CA ILE A 32 -14.74 -5.17 1.31
C ILE A 32 -13.58 -4.88 2.27
N TYR A 33 -12.98 -3.68 2.25
CA TYR A 33 -11.94 -3.30 3.23
C TYR A 33 -12.50 -3.29 4.65
N THR A 34 -13.71 -2.76 4.80
CA THR A 34 -14.40 -2.75 6.10
C THR A 34 -14.87 -4.15 6.50
N VAL A 35 -15.26 -5.01 5.55
CA VAL A 35 -15.58 -6.42 5.85
C VAL A 35 -14.32 -7.18 6.28
N GLN A 36 -13.19 -7.00 5.58
CA GLN A 36 -11.92 -7.61 5.99
C GLN A 36 -11.56 -7.22 7.43
N ALA A 37 -11.54 -5.91 7.72
CA ALA A 37 -11.14 -5.39 9.01
C ALA A 37 -12.03 -5.90 10.18
N ASP A 38 -13.35 -6.00 9.96
CA ASP A 38 -14.27 -6.45 11.00
C ASP A 38 -14.20 -7.95 11.29
N HIS A 39 -13.74 -8.76 10.33
CA HIS A 39 -13.68 -10.23 10.46
C HIS A 39 -12.25 -10.78 10.62
N GLU A 40 -11.22 -9.95 10.46
CA GLU A 40 -9.83 -10.38 10.48
C GLU A 40 -9.44 -11.06 11.80
N GLU A 41 -9.79 -10.47 12.95
CA GLU A 41 -9.45 -11.02 14.27
C GLU A 41 -10.12 -12.38 14.49
N ASP A 42 -11.41 -12.51 14.14
CA ASP A 42 -12.16 -13.76 14.28
C ASP A 42 -11.61 -14.86 13.38
N LEU A 43 -11.25 -14.54 12.13
CA LEU A 43 -10.62 -15.48 11.19
C LEU A 43 -9.22 -15.88 11.65
N MET A 44 -8.39 -14.93 12.10
CA MET A 44 -7.04 -15.18 12.63
C MET A 44 -7.06 -15.96 13.95
N SER A 45 -8.18 -15.96 14.68
CA SER A 45 -8.36 -16.78 15.88
C SER A 45 -8.50 -18.29 15.59
N LEU A 46 -8.78 -18.66 14.34
CA LEU A 46 -8.90 -20.06 13.92
C LEU A 46 -7.51 -20.70 13.84
N PRO A 47 -7.25 -21.81 14.56
CA PRO A 47 -5.95 -22.48 14.51
C PRO A 47 -5.57 -22.91 13.09
N GLY A 48 -4.42 -22.44 12.62
CA GLY A 48 -3.87 -22.73 11.29
C GLY A 48 -4.13 -21.64 10.25
N VAL A 49 -4.88 -20.58 10.57
CA VAL A 49 -4.95 -19.36 9.75
C VAL A 49 -3.74 -18.47 10.07
N VAL A 50 -3.07 -17.97 9.03
CA VAL A 50 -1.85 -17.16 9.13
C VAL A 50 -1.97 -15.78 8.50
N GLY A 51 -3.04 -15.54 7.74
CA GLY A 51 -3.30 -14.22 7.18
C GLY A 51 -4.69 -14.11 6.58
N VAL A 52 -5.19 -12.87 6.53
CA VAL A 52 -6.42 -12.51 5.81
C VAL A 52 -6.10 -11.30 4.94
N ALA A 53 -6.45 -11.36 3.66
CA ALA A 53 -6.20 -10.29 2.71
C ALA A 53 -7.38 -10.08 1.77
N ILE A 54 -7.30 -9.02 0.98
CA ILE A 54 -8.16 -8.81 -0.18
C ILE A 54 -7.36 -9.16 -1.42
N GLY A 55 -7.96 -9.93 -2.32
CA GLY A 55 -7.37 -10.30 -3.59
C GLY A 55 -8.44 -10.45 -4.67
N GLU A 56 -8.06 -11.11 -5.76
CA GLU A 56 -8.97 -11.44 -6.85
C GLU A 56 -9.25 -12.95 -6.85
N CYS A 57 -10.52 -13.30 -6.94
CA CYS A 57 -11.04 -14.65 -7.13
C CYS A 57 -11.87 -14.65 -8.40
N GLU A 58 -11.49 -15.41 -9.43
CA GLU A 58 -12.25 -15.43 -10.70
C GLU A 58 -12.49 -14.02 -11.28
N GLU A 59 -11.47 -13.14 -11.22
CA GLU A 59 -11.51 -11.76 -11.72
C GLU A 59 -12.42 -10.79 -10.91
N GLU A 60 -12.96 -11.22 -9.77
CA GLU A 60 -13.72 -10.38 -8.84
C GLU A 60 -13.00 -10.21 -7.49
N LEU A 61 -13.18 -9.06 -6.83
CA LEU A 61 -12.63 -8.83 -5.49
C LEU A 61 -13.22 -9.82 -4.48
N CYS A 62 -12.34 -10.42 -3.69
CA CYS A 62 -12.70 -11.41 -2.69
C CYS A 62 -11.79 -11.33 -1.47
N LEU A 63 -12.20 -12.00 -0.39
CA LEU A 63 -11.35 -12.23 0.77
C LEU A 63 -10.51 -13.49 0.55
N LYS A 64 -9.21 -13.37 0.78
CA LYS A 64 -8.23 -14.46 0.77
C LYS A 64 -7.89 -14.82 2.21
N VAL A 65 -8.06 -16.08 2.59
CA VAL A 65 -7.65 -16.59 3.89
C VAL A 65 -6.47 -17.53 3.69
N TYR A 66 -5.31 -17.12 4.19
CA TYR A 66 -4.08 -17.89 4.12
C TYR A 66 -3.98 -18.84 5.30
N VAL A 67 -3.66 -20.09 5.02
CA VAL A 67 -3.50 -21.14 6.04
C VAL A 67 -2.13 -21.81 5.94
N GLU A 68 -1.60 -22.28 7.07
CA GLU A 68 -0.35 -23.05 7.11
C GLU A 68 -0.47 -24.33 6.28
N GLN A 69 -1.61 -25.01 6.41
CA GLN A 69 -1.96 -26.22 5.68
C GLN A 69 -3.48 -26.28 5.48
N LEU A 70 -3.93 -26.56 4.26
CA LEU A 70 -5.34 -26.70 3.97
C LEU A 70 -5.85 -28.05 4.51
N THR A 71 -6.67 -27.99 5.56
CA THR A 71 -7.30 -29.16 6.18
C THR A 71 -8.81 -29.18 5.97
N PRO A 72 -9.46 -30.36 5.98
CA PRO A 72 -10.93 -30.46 5.93
C PRO A 72 -11.63 -29.74 7.10
N ASP A 73 -10.99 -29.68 8.28
CA ASP A 73 -11.50 -28.98 9.45
C ASP A 73 -11.54 -27.47 9.20
N LEU A 74 -10.43 -26.87 8.72
CA LEU A 74 -10.38 -25.45 8.35
C LEU A 74 -11.39 -25.11 7.25
N LYS A 75 -11.46 -25.95 6.20
CA LYS A 75 -12.44 -25.78 5.11
C LYS A 75 -13.89 -25.83 5.57
N SER A 76 -14.18 -26.51 6.69
CA SER A 76 -15.53 -26.56 7.26
C SER A 76 -15.86 -25.39 8.19
N LYS A 77 -14.83 -24.73 8.76
CA LYS A 77 -14.97 -23.64 9.73
C LYS A 77 -14.94 -22.26 9.08
N ILE A 78 -14.17 -22.09 8.02
CA ILE A 78 -14.10 -20.83 7.27
C ILE A 78 -15.31 -20.76 6.34
N PRO A 79 -16.17 -19.74 6.47
CA PRO A 79 -17.32 -19.57 5.58
C PRO A 79 -16.85 -19.26 4.16
N ALA A 80 -17.57 -19.72 3.15
CA ALA A 80 -17.25 -19.46 1.73
C ALA A 80 -17.68 -18.06 1.26
N ASP A 81 -18.46 -17.35 2.08
CA ASP A 81 -18.94 -15.98 1.85
C ASP A 81 -18.99 -15.23 3.19
N LEU A 82 -18.55 -13.98 3.17
CA LEU A 82 -18.67 -13.04 4.29
C LEU A 82 -19.29 -11.75 3.79
N GLU A 83 -20.50 -11.45 4.29
CA GLU A 83 -21.25 -10.23 3.96
C GLU A 83 -21.40 -9.97 2.45
N GLY A 84 -21.52 -11.04 1.66
CA GLY A 84 -21.65 -10.97 0.20
C GLY A 84 -20.34 -10.90 -0.57
N TYR A 85 -19.19 -11.11 0.10
CA TYR A 85 -17.90 -11.31 -0.54
C TYR A 85 -17.46 -12.77 -0.46
N LYS A 86 -17.06 -13.32 -1.61
CA LYS A 86 -16.48 -14.66 -1.70
C LYS A 86 -15.23 -14.75 -0.82
N VAL A 87 -15.06 -15.90 -0.16
CA VAL A 87 -13.86 -16.23 0.60
C VAL A 87 -13.16 -17.40 -0.08
N GLU A 88 -11.89 -17.22 -0.43
CA GLU A 88 -11.03 -18.27 -0.96
C GLU A 88 -9.92 -18.60 0.05
N ILE A 89 -9.73 -19.89 0.30
CA ILE A 89 -8.70 -20.39 1.22
C ILE A 89 -7.49 -20.81 0.41
N GLU A 90 -6.32 -20.29 0.76
CA GLU A 90 -5.06 -20.55 0.08
C GLU A 90 -4.03 -21.12 1.06
N GLU A 91 -3.42 -22.26 0.73
CA GLU A 91 -2.33 -22.82 1.52
C GLU A 91 -1.03 -22.07 1.21
N SER A 92 -0.56 -21.26 2.16
CA SER A 92 0.68 -20.48 2.02
C SER A 92 1.89 -21.13 2.69
N GLY A 93 1.67 -22.10 3.59
CA GLY A 93 2.68 -22.48 4.58
C GLY A 93 2.80 -21.43 5.70
N PRO A 94 3.77 -21.60 6.62
CA PRO A 94 4.02 -20.64 7.68
C PRO A 94 4.53 -19.32 7.11
N ILE A 95 4.04 -18.20 7.66
CA ILE A 95 4.51 -16.86 7.32
C ILE A 95 5.53 -16.43 8.37
N GLU A 96 6.79 -16.30 7.96
CA GLU A 96 7.87 -15.79 8.81
C GLU A 96 8.34 -14.44 8.28
N ALA A 97 8.55 -13.49 9.20
CA ALA A 97 9.19 -12.24 8.85
C ALA A 97 10.63 -12.52 8.40
N GLN A 98 10.95 -12.18 7.16
CA GLN A 98 12.35 -12.12 6.76
C GLN A 98 12.98 -10.95 7.50
N SER A 99 13.97 -11.24 8.35
CA SER A 99 14.83 -10.18 8.87
C SER A 99 15.45 -9.50 7.65
N SER A 100 15.21 -8.20 7.51
CA SER A 100 15.70 -7.35 6.42
C SER A 100 17.23 -7.26 6.32
N SER A 101 17.97 -8.13 7.03
CA SER A 101 19.41 -8.32 6.94
C SER A 101 19.88 -9.06 5.69
N ASP A 102 18.98 -9.75 4.98
CA ASP A 102 19.32 -10.56 3.79
C ASP A 102 18.75 -9.99 2.49
N ALA A 103 18.28 -8.73 2.49
CA ALA A 103 18.23 -7.97 1.26
C ALA A 103 19.67 -7.88 0.75
N GLU A 104 19.93 -8.41 -0.46
CA GLU A 104 21.23 -8.32 -1.12
C GLU A 104 21.80 -6.91 -0.92
N PRO A 105 22.93 -6.73 -0.22
CA PRO A 105 23.49 -5.42 -0.03
C PRO A 105 23.84 -4.91 -1.42
N ALA A 106 23.25 -3.77 -1.81
CA ALA A 106 23.76 -3.00 -2.92
C ALA A 106 25.25 -2.79 -2.69
N GLU A 107 26.05 -3.55 -3.44
CA GLU A 107 27.49 -3.59 -3.38
C GLU A 107 28.05 -2.18 -3.59
N SER A 108 28.47 -1.51 -2.51
CA SER A 108 29.53 -0.51 -2.59
C SER A 108 30.26 -0.45 -1.26
N SER A 109 31.53 -0.82 -1.33
CA SER A 109 32.51 -1.08 -0.27
C SER A 109 32.92 0.12 0.60
N SER A 110 31.96 0.91 1.04
CA SER A 110 32.11 1.90 2.12
C SER A 110 31.16 1.50 3.24
N GLY A 111 31.44 1.84 4.50
CA GLY A 111 30.68 1.35 5.66
C GLY A 111 29.15 1.49 5.57
N ASN A 112 28.41 0.97 6.54
CA ASN A 112 26.97 1.19 6.52
C ASN A 112 26.69 2.69 6.76
N ILE A 113 26.21 3.42 5.73
CA ILE A 113 25.95 4.86 5.84
C ILE A 113 24.92 5.19 6.94
N LEU A 114 24.02 4.25 7.28
CA LEU A 114 23.11 4.40 8.41
C LEU A 114 23.89 4.54 9.72
N GLN A 115 24.95 3.76 9.92
CA GLN A 115 25.79 3.87 11.12
C GLN A 115 26.51 5.22 11.18
N VAL A 116 26.91 5.76 10.02
CA VAL A 116 27.56 7.07 9.95
C VAL A 116 26.55 8.18 10.27
N TRP A 117 25.35 8.11 9.72
CA TRP A 117 24.26 9.04 10.07
C TRP A 117 23.93 8.99 11.57
N GLU A 118 23.68 7.81 12.15
CA GLU A 118 23.40 7.64 13.57
C GLU A 118 24.51 8.20 14.47
N LYS A 119 25.77 8.05 14.04
CA LYS A 119 26.94 8.52 14.79
C LYS A 119 27.07 10.05 14.81
N TYR A 120 26.73 10.73 13.71
CA TYR A 120 27.02 12.16 13.52
C TYR A 120 25.79 13.06 13.51
N GLU A 121 24.56 12.52 13.36
CA GLU A 121 23.34 13.31 13.25
C GLU A 121 23.20 14.29 14.42
N THR A 122 23.37 13.82 15.65
CA THR A 122 23.18 14.67 16.83
C THR A 122 24.18 15.83 16.85
N GLU A 123 25.46 15.57 16.59
CA GLU A 123 26.51 16.61 16.57
C GLU A 123 26.27 17.63 15.44
N LEU A 124 25.86 17.16 14.26
CA LEU A 124 25.54 18.04 13.14
C LEU A 124 24.30 18.90 13.42
N MET A 125 23.28 18.35 14.06
CA MET A 125 22.06 19.08 14.46
C MET A 125 22.32 20.12 15.57
N GLU A 126 23.40 19.97 16.35
CA GLU A 126 23.82 20.97 17.34
C GLU A 126 24.47 22.22 16.70
N LEU A 127 24.87 22.15 15.42
CA LEU A 127 25.46 23.29 14.73
C LEU A 127 24.39 24.35 14.44
N PRO A 128 24.59 25.62 14.86
CA PRO A 128 23.64 26.69 14.58
C PRO A 128 23.41 26.86 13.08
N GLY A 129 22.15 26.82 12.67
CA GLY A 129 21.72 26.95 11.28
C GLY A 129 21.52 25.62 10.55
N VAL A 130 21.85 24.48 11.16
CA VAL A 130 21.44 23.15 10.66
C VAL A 130 20.01 22.85 11.09
N VAL A 131 19.16 22.44 10.16
CA VAL A 131 17.73 22.13 10.39
C VAL A 131 17.39 20.65 10.20
N GLY A 132 18.28 19.89 9.57
CA GLY A 132 18.06 18.47 9.34
C GLY A 132 19.31 17.76 8.82
N VAL A 133 19.40 16.47 9.08
CA VAL A 133 20.41 15.59 8.49
C VAL A 133 19.68 14.35 7.97
N ALA A 134 19.95 13.98 6.72
CA ALA A 134 19.37 12.80 6.10
C ALA A 134 20.41 12.00 5.34
N ILE A 135 20.00 10.83 4.86
CA ILE A 135 20.75 10.05 3.87
C ILE A 135 20.10 10.27 2.52
N GLY A 136 20.92 10.56 1.51
CA GLY A 136 20.48 10.71 0.14
C GLY A 136 21.50 10.14 -0.84
N GLU A 137 21.34 10.50 -2.10
CA GLU A 137 22.26 10.12 -3.17
C GLU A 137 23.01 11.35 -3.69
N CYS A 138 24.33 11.23 -3.80
CA CYS A 138 25.23 12.22 -4.37
C CYS A 138 26.07 11.52 -5.45
N GLU A 139 25.95 11.95 -6.71
CA GLU A 139 26.73 11.36 -7.82
C GLU A 139 26.62 9.82 -7.84
N GLU A 140 25.38 9.32 -7.75
CA GLU A 140 25.04 7.88 -7.75
C GLU A 140 25.61 7.09 -6.55
N ASN A 141 26.11 7.77 -5.52
CA ASN A 141 26.63 7.16 -4.30
C ASN A 141 25.84 7.64 -3.07
N PRO A 142 25.63 6.78 -2.06
CA PRO A 142 25.01 7.21 -0.81
C PRO A 142 25.85 8.30 -0.14
N CYS A 143 25.20 9.34 0.36
CA CYS A 143 25.84 10.48 1.03
C CYS A 143 24.97 11.02 2.18
N LEU A 144 25.59 11.75 3.10
CA LEU A 144 24.85 12.52 4.10
C LEU A 144 24.41 13.85 3.49
N LYS A 145 23.13 14.17 3.63
CA LYS A 145 22.54 15.46 3.26
C LYS A 145 22.36 16.27 4.54
N VAL A 146 23.01 17.43 4.62
CA VAL A 146 22.87 18.37 5.74
C VAL A 146 22.05 19.55 5.25
N TYR A 147 20.87 19.71 5.81
CA TYR A 147 19.96 20.79 5.49
C TYR A 147 20.22 21.97 6.43
N VAL A 148 20.40 23.15 5.85
CA VAL A 148 20.68 24.40 6.58
C VAL A 148 19.64 25.47 6.23
N GLU A 149 19.42 26.42 7.13
CA GLU A 149 18.56 27.59 6.87
C GLU A 149 19.15 28.49 5.78
N GLU A 150 20.47 28.65 5.79
CA GLU A 150 21.24 29.40 4.81
C GLU A 150 22.69 28.89 4.75
N LYS A 151 23.36 29.06 3.61
CA LYS A 151 24.79 28.74 3.47
C LYS A 151 25.63 29.88 4.05
N THR A 152 26.48 29.55 5.02
CA THR A 152 27.40 30.51 5.64
C THR A 152 28.82 29.95 5.65
N VAL A 153 29.81 30.85 5.62
CA VAL A 153 31.24 30.47 5.72
C VAL A 153 31.52 29.69 7.01
N ALA A 154 30.84 30.05 8.11
CA ALA A 154 31.01 29.36 9.39
C ALA A 154 30.50 27.91 9.37
N LEU A 155 29.49 27.60 8.56
CA LEU A 155 29.01 26.23 8.35
C LEU A 155 29.93 25.46 7.41
N ASP A 156 30.38 26.09 6.31
CA ASP A 156 31.32 25.47 5.36
C ASP A 156 32.66 25.10 6.04
N GLU A 157 33.09 25.86 7.05
CA GLU A 157 34.30 25.55 7.83
C GLU A 157 34.09 24.45 8.89
N LYS A 158 32.87 24.28 9.40
CA LYS A 158 32.56 23.36 10.50
C LYS A 158 32.06 22.00 10.04
N ILE A 159 31.34 21.95 8.92
CA ILE A 159 30.81 20.71 8.36
C ILE A 159 31.86 20.15 7.40
N PRO A 160 32.48 19.00 7.72
CA PRO A 160 33.44 18.39 6.81
C PRO A 160 32.75 17.90 5.55
N ASP A 161 33.45 17.94 4.41
CA ASP A 161 32.98 17.43 3.12
C ASP A 161 32.86 15.90 3.08
N LYS A 162 33.45 15.21 4.06
CA LYS A 162 33.35 13.76 4.26
C LYS A 162 33.27 13.35 5.73
N LEU A 163 32.45 12.33 6.00
CA LEU A 163 32.35 11.64 7.29
C LEU A 163 32.49 10.14 7.09
N ASP A 164 33.47 9.52 7.75
CA ASP A 164 33.78 8.09 7.64
C ASP A 164 33.84 7.56 6.18
N GLY A 165 34.31 8.43 5.26
CA GLY A 165 34.44 8.13 3.84
C GLY A 165 33.23 8.48 2.97
N PHE A 166 32.08 8.78 3.57
CA PHE A 166 30.88 9.25 2.88
C PHE A 166 30.95 10.73 2.59
N LYS A 167 30.50 11.13 1.41
CA LYS A 167 30.34 12.54 1.05
C LYS A 167 29.28 13.18 1.95
N VAL A 168 29.52 14.43 2.32
CA VAL A 168 28.52 15.28 2.97
C VAL A 168 28.14 16.38 1.97
N ASP A 169 26.86 16.52 1.69
CA ASP A 169 26.32 17.55 0.82
C ASP A 169 25.42 18.49 1.61
N VAL A 170 25.75 19.78 1.58
CA VAL A 170 25.05 20.82 2.32
C VAL A 170 24.06 21.52 1.41
N GLU A 171 22.78 21.43 1.75
CA GLU A 171 21.66 21.97 0.97
C GLU A 171 20.88 23.00 1.78
N VAL A 172 20.47 24.10 1.13
CA VAL A 172 19.59 25.07 1.79
C VAL A 172 18.19 24.52 1.76
N SER A 173 17.61 24.24 2.93
CA SER A 173 16.19 23.91 3.02
C SER A 173 15.39 25.18 2.81
N GLY A 174 14.58 25.22 1.76
CA GLY A 174 13.60 26.28 1.60
C GLY A 174 12.62 26.31 2.79
N PRO A 175 11.74 27.32 2.89
CA PRO A 175 10.76 27.38 3.96
C PRO A 175 9.88 26.12 3.95
N ILE A 176 9.97 25.31 5.02
CA ILE A 176 9.11 24.14 5.20
C ILE A 176 7.74 24.64 5.63
N ASN A 177 6.80 24.62 4.69
CA ASN A 177 5.41 24.94 4.97
C ASN A 177 4.62 23.63 5.07
N ILE A 178 4.00 23.38 6.22
CA ILE A 178 3.06 22.26 6.38
C ILE A 178 1.86 22.54 5.47
N GLN A 179 1.65 21.71 4.45
CA GLN A 179 0.41 21.80 3.68
C GLN A 179 -0.73 21.25 4.53
N PRO A 180 -1.89 21.93 4.60
CA PRO A 180 -3.06 21.39 5.28
C PRO A 180 -3.41 20.04 4.66
N GLN A 181 -3.58 19.00 5.48
CA GLN A 181 -4.08 17.72 4.99
C GLN A 181 -5.57 17.84 4.65
N PRO A 182 -6.04 17.19 3.56
CA PRO A 182 -7.43 17.28 3.10
C PRO A 182 -8.43 16.70 4.10
#